data_AF-A0A7C1U4H1-F1
#
_entry.id   AF-A0A7C1U4H1-F1
#
_cell.length_a   1.000
_cell.length_b   1.000
_cell.length_c   1.000
_cell.angle_alpha   90.00
_cell.angle_beta   90.00
_cell.angle_gamma   90.00
#
_symmetry.space_group_name_H-M   'P 1'
#
loop_
_entity.id
_entity.type
_entity.pdbx_description
1 polymer ?
#
loop_
_entity_poly.entity_id
_entity_poly.type
_entity_poly.pdbx_seq_one_letter_code
_entity_poly.pdbx_strand_id
1 'polypeptide(L)'
;MRSRCIVVSLLVFCFSTVASAGQTFSDDFNDGDLVGWSAKQGSWSVEGGVDKYLSGNRNYGVIWNDGSFGVNQRLQVDAYFDTTQAAIQADTIAHLRLRTSQNGNFWDTGYLAQVTPSGVSIQNTHENGNPYISEYSFASGESPITSSGWYTLQFAVTGTGSNTHFELGVNDILYIDHVYDNSIAQLDSGYIGLGREIKYDNFKGFTNVAPVPVPGAVLLGMLGLSVVGVKLRKHA
;
A
#
# COMPACT_ATOMS: atom_id res chain seq x y z
N MET A 1 35.54 0.43 -45.13
CA MET A 1 34.32 0.04 -44.40
C MET A 1 34.56 0.25 -42.91
N ARG A 2 33.92 1.26 -42.30
CA ARG A 2 34.03 1.52 -40.85
C ARG A 2 32.86 0.83 -40.16
N SER A 3 33.14 -0.22 -39.40
CA SER A 3 32.15 -0.89 -38.56
C SER A 3 31.88 -0.03 -37.33
N ARG A 4 30.62 0.37 -37.13
CA ARG A 4 30.18 1.03 -35.90
C ARG A 4 29.69 -0.06 -34.94
N CYS A 5 30.39 -0.27 -33.83
CA CYS A 5 29.81 -1.00 -32.70
C CYS A 5 28.77 -0.10 -32.04
N ILE A 6 27.50 -0.51 -32.13
CA ILE A 6 26.43 0.00 -31.27
C ILE A 6 26.50 -0.83 -30.00
N VAL A 7 26.86 -0.20 -28.89
CA VAL A 7 26.71 -0.80 -27.56
C VAL A 7 25.26 -0.57 -27.13
N VAL A 8 24.45 -1.62 -27.20
CA VAL A 8 23.11 -1.62 -26.58
C VAL A 8 23.31 -2.03 -25.12
N SER A 9 23.27 -1.06 -24.21
CA SER A 9 23.19 -1.35 -22.78
C SER A 9 21.80 -1.90 -22.48
N LEU A 10 21.70 -3.22 -22.38
CA LEU A 10 20.52 -3.92 -21.90
C LEU A 10 20.39 -3.66 -20.39
N LEU A 11 19.54 -2.72 -20.01
CA LEU A 11 19.18 -2.51 -18.61
C LEU A 11 18.23 -3.65 -18.21
N VAL A 12 18.78 -4.69 -17.58
CA VAL A 12 17.97 -5.77 -16.98
C VAL A 12 17.41 -5.22 -15.67
N PHE A 13 16.12 -4.93 -15.64
CA PHE A 13 15.39 -4.75 -14.38
C PHE A 13 15.32 -6.12 -13.71
N CYS A 14 16.10 -6.32 -12.65
CA CYS A 14 15.89 -7.45 -11.75
C CYS A 14 14.60 -7.19 -10.97
N PHE A 15 13.53 -7.87 -11.34
CA PHE A 15 12.37 -8.04 -10.47
C PHE A 15 12.80 -8.92 -9.30
N SER A 16 12.93 -8.32 -8.11
CA SER A 16 13.05 -9.09 -6.87
C SER A 16 11.70 -9.75 -6.59
N THR A 17 11.62 -11.06 -6.76
CA THR A 17 10.48 -11.84 -6.27
C THR A 17 10.43 -11.73 -4.75
N VAL A 18 9.37 -11.10 -4.24
CA VAL A 18 9.13 -11.00 -2.81
C VAL A 18 8.91 -12.40 -2.25
N ALA A 19 9.68 -12.79 -1.24
CA ALA A 19 9.40 -14.01 -0.48
C ALA A 19 7.96 -13.89 0.07
N SER A 20 7.12 -14.88 -0.24
CA SER A 20 5.75 -14.98 0.28
C SER A 20 5.81 -15.00 1.81
N ALA A 21 5.53 -13.84 2.42
CA ALA A 21 5.13 -13.79 3.80
C ALA A 21 3.86 -14.65 3.92
N GLY A 22 3.88 -15.65 4.80
CA GLY A 22 2.73 -16.52 5.02
C GLY A 22 1.50 -15.66 5.25
N GLN A 23 0.48 -15.86 4.42
CA GLN A 23 -0.80 -15.19 4.56
C GLN A 23 -1.31 -15.42 5.98
N THR A 24 -1.53 -14.35 6.74
CA THR A 24 -1.91 -14.49 8.14
C THR A 24 -3.40 -14.62 8.32
N PHE A 25 -4.20 -14.19 7.34
CA PHE A 25 -5.63 -14.48 7.27
C PHE A 25 -6.23 -14.20 5.87
N SER A 26 -7.41 -14.78 5.61
CA SER A 26 -8.29 -14.46 4.49
C SER A 26 -9.74 -14.55 4.89
N ASP A 27 -10.57 -13.82 4.16
CA ASP A 27 -12.01 -14.02 4.11
C ASP A 27 -12.51 -13.76 2.68
N ASP A 28 -13.21 -14.72 2.10
CA ASP A 28 -13.87 -14.62 0.79
C ASP A 28 -15.41 -14.51 0.93
N PHE A 29 -15.90 -14.42 2.16
CA PHE A 29 -17.31 -14.30 2.53
C PHE A 29 -18.24 -15.39 1.99
N ASN A 30 -17.72 -16.47 1.39
CA ASN A 30 -18.52 -17.50 0.72
C ASN A 30 -19.31 -18.39 1.70
N ASP A 31 -18.93 -18.40 2.98
CA ASP A 31 -19.72 -18.98 4.07
C ASP A 31 -20.99 -18.16 4.38
N GLY A 32 -21.00 -16.87 4.07
CA GLY A 32 -22.14 -15.98 4.24
C GLY A 32 -22.29 -15.40 5.63
N ASP A 33 -21.22 -15.39 6.42
CA ASP A 33 -21.22 -14.74 7.72
C ASP A 33 -20.07 -13.73 7.85
N LEU A 34 -20.03 -13.05 9.00
CA LEU A 34 -19.04 -12.02 9.32
C LEU A 34 -18.14 -12.48 10.47
N VAL A 35 -17.94 -13.78 10.65
CA VAL A 35 -17.11 -14.31 11.73
C VAL A 35 -15.69 -13.75 11.61
N GLY A 36 -15.21 -13.09 12.67
CA GLY A 36 -13.90 -12.43 12.69
C GLY A 36 -13.93 -10.94 12.35
N TRP A 37 -15.03 -10.43 11.81
CA TRP A 37 -15.24 -9.02 11.57
C TRP A 37 -16.01 -8.36 12.71
N SER A 38 -15.61 -7.15 13.06
CA SER A 38 -16.33 -6.31 14.01
C SER A 38 -16.69 -5.00 13.35
N ALA A 39 -17.98 -4.79 13.14
CA ALA A 39 -18.51 -3.49 12.74
C ALA A 39 -18.30 -2.52 13.91
N LYS A 40 -17.58 -1.42 13.65
CA LYS A 40 -17.33 -0.39 14.67
C LYS A 40 -18.18 0.84 14.42
N GLN A 41 -18.52 1.12 13.16
CA GLN A 41 -19.64 1.98 12.79
C GLN A 41 -20.36 1.40 11.56
N GLY A 42 -21.55 1.95 11.31
CA GLY A 42 -22.40 1.52 10.22
C GLY A 42 -23.02 0.15 10.44
N SER A 43 -23.67 -0.33 9.38
CA SER A 43 -24.22 -1.68 9.32
C SER A 43 -23.61 -2.38 8.13
N TRP A 44 -22.95 -3.50 8.42
CA TRP A 44 -22.26 -4.34 7.46
C TRP A 44 -22.96 -5.69 7.37
N SER A 45 -23.06 -6.23 6.16
CA SER A 45 -23.64 -7.54 5.90
C SER A 45 -22.91 -8.23 4.77
N VAL A 46 -22.88 -9.56 4.81
CA VAL A 46 -22.58 -10.35 3.62
C VAL A 46 -23.81 -10.39 2.73
N GLU A 47 -23.65 -9.93 1.51
CA GLU A 47 -24.67 -9.93 0.47
C GLU A 47 -24.20 -10.81 -0.69
N GLY A 48 -25.13 -11.24 -1.55
CA GLY A 48 -24.80 -11.93 -2.79
C GLY A 48 -25.43 -13.30 -2.94
N GLY A 49 -25.08 -13.95 -4.05
CA GLY A 49 -25.62 -15.25 -4.49
C GLY A 49 -24.56 -16.35 -4.38
N VAL A 50 -24.12 -16.88 -5.52
CA VAL A 50 -22.97 -17.80 -5.57
C VAL A 50 -21.69 -17.09 -5.12
N ASP A 51 -21.55 -15.81 -5.48
CA ASP A 51 -20.49 -14.93 -5.02
C ASP A 51 -21.06 -14.04 -3.91
N LYS A 52 -20.43 -14.12 -2.74
CA LYS A 52 -20.80 -13.35 -1.57
C LYS A 52 -19.75 -12.27 -1.33
N TYR A 53 -20.20 -11.11 -0.87
CA TYR A 53 -19.33 -9.97 -0.65
C TYR A 53 -19.78 -9.20 0.58
N LEU A 54 -18.83 -8.55 1.23
CA LEU A 54 -19.09 -7.62 2.32
C LEU A 54 -19.61 -6.29 1.76
N SER A 55 -20.72 -5.81 2.28
CA SER A 55 -21.37 -4.56 1.89
C SER A 55 -21.82 -3.76 3.12
N GLY A 56 -21.84 -2.43 3.01
CA GLY A 56 -22.22 -1.51 4.09
C GLY A 56 -23.22 -0.44 3.63
N ASN A 57 -24.26 -0.19 4.42
CA ASN A 57 -25.35 0.74 4.07
C ASN A 57 -25.32 2.05 4.89
N ARG A 58 -24.17 2.74 4.86
CA ARG A 58 -23.81 4.01 5.53
C ARG A 58 -22.73 3.86 6.61
N ASN A 59 -21.69 4.68 6.45
CA ASN A 59 -20.64 5.05 7.41
C ASN A 59 -19.75 3.91 7.97
N TYR A 60 -18.49 3.94 7.52
CA TYR A 60 -17.21 3.68 8.19
C TYR A 60 -16.98 2.42 9.06
N GLY A 61 -15.94 1.68 8.70
CA GLY A 61 -15.13 0.96 9.69
C GLY A 61 -15.71 -0.37 10.14
N VAL A 62 -15.58 -1.37 9.28
CA VAL A 62 -15.42 -2.74 9.77
C VAL A 62 -13.94 -2.96 10.03
N ILE A 63 -13.62 -3.59 11.15
CA ILE A 63 -12.26 -4.06 11.40
C ILE A 63 -12.24 -5.58 11.39
N TRP A 64 -11.16 -6.11 10.84
CA TRP A 64 -10.88 -7.52 10.98
C TRP A 64 -10.13 -7.76 12.28
N ASN A 65 -10.72 -8.57 13.17
CA ASN A 65 -10.19 -9.00 14.46
C ASN A 65 -9.78 -7.85 15.41
N ASP A 66 -10.29 -7.84 16.64
CA ASP A 66 -9.91 -6.87 17.69
C ASP A 66 -8.48 -7.06 18.24
N GLY A 67 -7.63 -7.84 17.56
CA GLY A 67 -6.22 -8.00 17.86
C GLY A 67 -5.34 -7.03 17.09
N SER A 68 -4.43 -6.32 17.78
CA SER A 68 -3.45 -5.45 17.13
C SER A 68 -2.51 -6.27 16.24
N PHE A 69 -2.41 -5.92 14.97
CA PHE A 69 -1.46 -6.52 14.04
C PHE A 69 -0.10 -5.83 14.19
N GLY A 70 1.00 -6.61 14.05
CA GLY A 70 2.37 -6.11 14.20
C GLY A 70 2.74 -4.98 13.23
N VAL A 71 4.01 -4.59 13.24
CA VAL A 71 4.53 -3.44 12.46
C VAL A 71 4.27 -3.62 10.97
N ASN A 72 4.73 -4.70 10.38
CA ASN A 72 4.65 -4.87 8.92
C ASN A 72 3.29 -5.43 8.54
N GLN A 73 2.46 -4.59 7.94
CA GLN A 73 1.09 -4.93 7.54
C GLN A 73 0.96 -4.77 6.03
N ARG A 74 0.32 -5.73 5.39
CA ARG A 74 -0.16 -5.61 4.00
C ARG A 74 -1.57 -6.14 3.92
N LEU A 75 -2.36 -5.46 3.10
CA LEU A 75 -3.68 -5.86 2.72
C LEU A 75 -3.73 -6.04 1.20
N GLN A 76 -4.42 -7.09 0.77
CA GLN A 76 -4.98 -7.21 -0.57
C GLN A 76 -6.49 -7.48 -0.44
N VAL A 77 -7.29 -6.79 -1.24
CA VAL A 77 -8.75 -6.94 -1.25
C VAL A 77 -9.29 -6.65 -2.64
N ASP A 78 -10.32 -7.36 -3.07
CA ASP A 78 -11.09 -6.97 -4.25
C ASP A 78 -12.18 -6.00 -3.82
N ALA A 79 -12.28 -4.85 -4.50
CA ALA A 79 -13.30 -3.85 -4.21
C ALA A 79 -14.08 -3.47 -5.46
N TYR A 80 -15.40 -3.34 -5.31
CA TYR A 80 -16.28 -2.95 -6.40
C TYR A 80 -16.44 -1.44 -6.46
N PHE A 81 -16.02 -0.83 -7.56
CA PHE A 81 -16.25 0.59 -7.83
C PHE A 81 -17.49 0.76 -8.69
N ASP A 82 -18.36 1.70 -8.32
CA ASP A 82 -19.49 2.12 -9.15
C ASP A 82 -19.26 3.52 -9.71
N THR A 83 -18.78 3.60 -10.95
CA THR A 83 -18.50 4.87 -11.62
C THR A 83 -19.76 5.57 -12.13
N THR A 84 -20.95 5.00 -11.94
CA THR A 84 -22.23 5.61 -12.34
C THR A 84 -22.80 6.56 -11.28
N GLN A 85 -22.28 6.49 -10.05
CA GLN A 85 -22.64 7.39 -8.96
C GLN A 85 -22.12 8.81 -9.28
N ALA A 86 -23.04 9.79 -9.35
CA ALA A 86 -22.76 11.16 -9.82
C ALA A 86 -21.72 11.93 -8.97
N ALA A 87 -21.49 11.47 -7.74
CA ALA A 87 -20.34 11.86 -6.96
C ALA A 87 -19.47 10.62 -6.80
N ILE A 88 -18.44 10.48 -7.65
CA ILE A 88 -17.33 9.59 -7.32
C ILE A 88 -16.58 10.30 -6.20
N GLN A 89 -17.18 10.28 -5.01
CA GLN A 89 -16.56 10.79 -3.81
C GLN A 89 -15.30 9.93 -3.60
N ALA A 90 -14.35 10.39 -2.81
CA ALA A 90 -13.18 9.61 -2.44
C ALA A 90 -13.53 8.22 -1.87
N ASP A 91 -13.31 7.11 -2.57
CA ASP A 91 -13.47 5.79 -1.97
C ASP A 91 -12.25 5.48 -1.10
N THR A 92 -12.48 5.61 0.20
CA THR A 92 -11.59 5.10 1.24
C THR A 92 -11.65 3.58 1.17
N ILE A 93 -10.52 2.94 0.89
CA ILE A 93 -10.46 1.50 0.64
C ILE A 93 -10.05 0.75 1.90
N ALA A 94 -9.01 1.25 2.56
CA ALA A 94 -8.39 0.53 3.65
C ALA A 94 -7.74 1.49 4.65
N HIS A 95 -7.75 1.05 5.91
CA HIS A 95 -7.05 1.64 7.01
C HIS A 95 -6.07 0.62 7.60
N LEU A 96 -4.79 0.96 7.65
CA LEU A 96 -3.76 0.13 8.28
C LEU A 96 -3.22 0.81 9.54
N ARG A 97 -2.74 -0.02 10.49
CA ARG A 97 -2.32 0.38 11.83
C ARG A 97 -3.34 1.28 12.54
N LEU A 98 -4.62 0.99 12.33
CA LEU A 98 -5.71 1.74 12.94
C LEU A 98 -5.68 1.53 14.46
N ARG A 99 -5.78 2.61 15.23
CA ARG A 99 -5.96 2.56 16.68
C ARG A 99 -7.26 3.26 17.03
N THR A 100 -8.04 2.62 17.88
CA THR A 100 -9.16 3.25 18.57
C THR A 100 -8.58 4.20 19.62
N SER A 101 -8.98 5.47 19.64
CA SER A 101 -8.57 6.35 20.74
C SER A 101 -9.19 5.89 22.06
N GLN A 102 -8.54 6.28 23.16
CA GLN A 102 -9.08 6.12 24.51
C GLN A 102 -10.34 6.97 24.76
N ASN A 103 -10.77 7.80 23.80
CA ASN A 103 -11.81 8.82 23.99
C ASN A 103 -13.22 8.39 23.52
N GLY A 104 -13.44 7.12 23.22
CA GLY A 104 -14.79 6.58 22.97
C GLY A 104 -15.39 6.89 21.60
N ASN A 105 -14.67 7.61 20.73
CA ASN A 105 -14.97 7.69 19.31
C ASN A 105 -13.99 6.76 18.55
N PHE A 106 -14.51 5.95 17.63
CA PHE A 106 -13.75 4.91 16.90
C PHE A 106 -12.62 5.46 16.01
N TRP A 107 -12.57 6.77 15.84
CA TRP A 107 -11.51 7.47 15.12
C TRP A 107 -10.31 7.62 16.05
N ASP A 108 -9.10 7.56 15.53
CA ASP A 108 -8.28 8.77 15.64
C ASP A 108 -6.94 8.61 14.96
N THR A 109 -6.39 7.41 14.72
CA THR A 109 -5.00 7.37 14.23
C THR A 109 -4.65 6.11 13.46
N GLY A 110 -4.04 6.26 12.29
CA GLY A 110 -3.66 5.17 11.39
C GLY A 110 -3.20 5.72 10.04
N TYR A 111 -3.20 4.85 9.03
CA TYR A 111 -2.95 5.24 7.65
C TYR A 111 -4.12 4.85 6.77
N LEU A 112 -4.57 5.82 5.99
CA LEU A 112 -5.68 5.67 5.06
C LEU A 112 -5.15 5.57 3.64
N ALA A 113 -5.47 4.49 2.94
CA ALA A 113 -5.36 4.40 1.50
C ALA A 113 -6.69 4.77 0.81
N GLN A 114 -6.59 5.67 -0.16
CA GLN A 114 -7.72 6.18 -0.93
C GLN A 114 -7.44 6.02 -2.43
N VAL A 115 -8.44 5.59 -3.18
CA VAL A 115 -8.42 5.54 -4.64
C VAL A 115 -9.65 6.27 -5.14
N THR A 116 -9.42 7.12 -6.12
CA THR A 116 -10.45 7.85 -6.86
C THR A 116 -10.16 7.69 -8.35
N PRO A 117 -11.10 8.07 -9.23
CA PRO A 117 -10.82 8.11 -10.66
C PRO A 117 -9.68 9.06 -11.03
N SER A 118 -9.43 10.08 -10.22
CA SER A 118 -8.43 11.12 -10.52
C SER A 118 -7.11 10.91 -9.80
N GLY A 119 -7.02 9.97 -8.86
CA GLY A 119 -5.81 9.80 -8.07
C GLY A 119 -5.83 8.62 -7.12
N VAL A 120 -4.65 8.27 -6.64
CA VAL A 120 -4.48 7.44 -5.45
C VAL A 120 -3.70 8.22 -4.41
N SER A 121 -4.02 8.03 -3.13
CA SER A 121 -3.33 8.74 -2.06
C SER A 121 -3.25 7.93 -0.77
N ILE A 122 -2.28 8.28 0.05
CA ILE A 122 -2.08 7.77 1.39
C ILE A 122 -2.10 8.96 2.34
N GLN A 123 -2.94 8.91 3.38
CA GLN A 123 -3.10 9.98 4.37
C GLN A 123 -2.71 9.49 5.76
N ASN A 124 -2.09 10.39 6.53
CA ASN A 124 -1.87 10.16 7.96
C ASN A 124 -3.10 10.60 8.73
N THR A 125 -3.92 9.67 9.19
CA THR A 125 -5.14 10.01 9.93
C THR A 125 -4.89 10.34 11.39
N HIS A 126 -3.66 10.18 11.89
CA HIS A 126 -3.26 10.62 13.23
C HIS A 126 -3.19 12.15 13.35
N GLU A 127 -2.93 12.83 12.24
CA GLU A 127 -2.70 14.28 12.22
C GLU A 127 -3.99 15.02 11.83
N ASN A 128 -4.22 16.16 12.48
CA ASN A 128 -5.40 16.98 12.20
C ASN A 128 -5.46 17.37 10.72
N GLY A 129 -6.60 17.13 10.09
CA GLY A 129 -6.81 17.41 8.67
C GLY A 129 -6.31 16.31 7.73
N ASN A 130 -5.86 15.16 8.25
CA ASN A 130 -5.44 13.99 7.49
C ASN A 130 -4.45 14.33 6.35
N PRO A 131 -3.27 14.92 6.66
CA PRO A 131 -2.33 15.32 5.64
C PRO A 131 -1.90 14.14 4.76
N TYR A 132 -1.68 14.41 3.47
CA TYR A 132 -1.16 13.44 2.54
C TYR A 132 0.28 13.05 2.93
N ILE A 133 0.49 11.75 3.09
CA ILE A 133 1.82 11.13 3.10
C ILE A 133 2.35 11.10 1.67
N SER A 134 1.51 10.67 0.73
CA SER A 134 1.85 10.61 -0.69
C SER A 134 0.57 10.66 -1.52
N GLU A 135 0.67 11.22 -2.73
CA GLU A 135 -0.43 11.33 -3.69
C GLU A 135 0.13 11.13 -5.10
N TYR A 136 -0.62 10.39 -5.91
CA TYR A 136 -0.41 10.28 -7.35
C TYR A 136 -1.70 10.71 -8.05
N SER A 137 -1.63 11.80 -8.82
CA SER A 137 -2.75 12.28 -9.63
C SER A 137 -2.60 11.83 -11.08
N PHE A 138 -3.70 11.40 -11.69
CA PHE A 138 -3.73 10.97 -13.09
C PHE A 138 -3.92 12.17 -14.02
N ALA A 139 -3.36 12.07 -15.23
CA ALA A 139 -3.62 13.06 -16.26
C ALA A 139 -5.09 13.02 -16.72
N SER A 140 -5.54 14.08 -17.39
CA SER A 140 -6.91 14.10 -17.93
C SER A 140 -7.16 12.92 -18.87
N GLY A 141 -8.21 12.14 -18.57
CA GLY A 141 -8.57 10.94 -19.34
C GLY A 141 -7.88 9.66 -18.87
N GLU A 142 -6.98 9.74 -17.90
CA GLU A 142 -6.38 8.59 -17.23
C GLU A 142 -7.09 8.33 -15.89
N SER A 143 -7.19 7.06 -15.51
CA SER A 143 -7.79 6.63 -14.25
C SER A 143 -7.34 5.21 -13.93
N PRO A 144 -7.10 4.86 -12.66
CA PRO A 144 -6.89 3.47 -12.26
C PRO A 144 -8.22 2.68 -12.29
N ILE A 145 -9.35 3.40 -12.29
CA ILE A 145 -10.72 2.88 -12.31
C ILE A 145 -11.41 3.35 -13.60
N THR A 146 -11.39 2.52 -14.65
CA THR A 146 -11.88 2.91 -15.99
C THR A 146 -13.35 2.62 -16.24
N SER A 147 -13.98 1.80 -15.40
CA SER A 147 -15.38 1.39 -15.49
C SER A 147 -15.90 0.87 -14.15
N SER A 148 -17.21 0.83 -13.95
CA SER A 148 -17.78 0.09 -12.83
C SER A 148 -17.35 -1.38 -12.87
N GLY A 149 -16.97 -1.94 -11.74
CA GLY A 149 -16.46 -3.31 -11.67
C GLY A 149 -15.59 -3.58 -10.46
N TRP A 150 -15.12 -4.82 -10.36
CA TRP A 150 -14.18 -5.28 -9.34
C TRP A 150 -12.74 -4.95 -9.71
N TYR A 151 -11.98 -4.47 -8.74
CA TYR A 151 -10.55 -4.16 -8.85
C TYR A 151 -9.81 -4.75 -7.66
N THR A 152 -8.64 -5.33 -7.90
CA THR A 152 -7.78 -5.81 -6.82
C THR A 152 -6.93 -4.65 -6.30
N LEU A 153 -7.01 -4.40 -5.01
CA LEU A 153 -6.35 -3.30 -4.33
C LEU A 153 -5.28 -3.86 -3.41
N GLN A 154 -4.13 -3.19 -3.35
CA GLN A 154 -3.04 -3.54 -2.45
C GLN A 154 -2.59 -2.31 -1.67
N PHE A 155 -2.48 -2.45 -0.34
CA PHE A 155 -1.94 -1.42 0.54
C PHE A 155 -0.99 -2.04 1.55
N ALA A 156 0.21 -1.49 1.71
CA ALA A 156 1.17 -1.96 2.70
C ALA A 156 1.78 -0.80 3.49
N VAL A 157 2.06 -1.08 4.77
CA VAL A 157 2.88 -0.24 5.64
C VAL A 157 3.91 -1.11 6.36
N THR A 158 5.18 -0.87 6.10
CA THR A 158 6.30 -1.60 6.70
C THR A 158 7.28 -0.67 7.40
N GLY A 159 8.03 -1.18 8.38
CA GLY A 159 8.99 -0.38 9.15
C GLY A 159 8.36 0.59 10.15
N THR A 160 9.20 1.35 10.86
CA THR A 160 8.82 2.35 11.87
C THR A 160 9.72 3.58 11.79
N GLY A 161 9.31 4.66 12.47
CA GLY A 161 10.10 5.90 12.54
C GLY A 161 10.38 6.50 11.17
N SER A 162 11.63 6.94 10.97
CA SER A 162 12.08 7.61 9.73
C SER A 162 12.15 6.72 8.49
N ASN A 163 11.99 5.40 8.66
CA ASN A 163 12.05 4.41 7.57
C ASN A 163 10.71 3.70 7.39
N THR A 164 9.59 4.38 7.70
CA THR A 164 8.27 3.80 7.47
C THR A 164 7.98 3.85 5.97
N HIS A 165 7.70 2.70 5.39
CA HIS A 165 7.54 2.50 3.96
C HIS A 165 6.11 2.14 3.61
N PHE A 166 5.59 2.77 2.55
CA PHE A 166 4.21 2.73 2.13
C PHE A 166 4.10 2.31 0.67
N GLU A 167 3.20 1.39 0.38
CA GLU A 167 2.89 0.93 -0.98
C GLU A 167 1.39 0.99 -1.23
N LEU A 168 0.96 1.56 -2.36
CA LEU A 168 -0.45 1.52 -2.80
C LEU A 168 -0.52 1.17 -4.29
N GLY A 169 -1.34 0.18 -4.63
CA GLY A 169 -1.54 -0.26 -6.00
C GLY A 169 -2.97 -0.74 -6.31
N VAL A 170 -3.27 -0.79 -7.60
CA VAL A 170 -4.55 -1.23 -8.18
C VAL A 170 -4.26 -2.18 -9.35
N ASN A 171 -4.93 -3.34 -9.42
CA ASN A 171 -4.77 -4.37 -10.45
C ASN A 171 -3.29 -4.70 -10.76
N ASP A 172 -2.53 -5.02 -9.70
CA ASP A 172 -1.09 -5.33 -9.76
C ASP A 172 -0.16 -4.18 -10.21
N ILE A 173 -0.70 -2.98 -10.49
CA ILE A 173 0.08 -1.79 -10.79
C ILE A 173 0.35 -1.02 -9.50
N LEU A 174 1.63 -0.81 -9.17
CA LEU A 174 2.07 0.01 -8.04
C LEU A 174 2.11 1.49 -8.45
N TYR A 175 1.39 2.34 -7.71
CA TYR A 175 1.30 3.78 -7.97
C TYR A 175 2.06 4.61 -6.94
N ILE A 176 2.04 4.18 -5.67
CA ILE A 176 2.81 4.81 -4.59
C ILE A 176 3.78 3.78 -4.04
N ASP A 177 5.04 4.19 -3.97
CA ASP A 177 6.16 3.53 -3.29
C ASP A 177 6.92 4.66 -2.58
N HIS A 178 6.70 4.81 -1.27
CA HIS A 178 7.15 6.00 -0.56
C HIS A 178 7.69 5.70 0.84
N VAL A 179 8.82 6.31 1.18
CA VAL A 179 9.37 6.30 2.55
C VAL A 179 9.03 7.63 3.20
N TYR A 180 8.39 7.56 4.37
CA TYR A 180 7.92 8.71 5.12
C TYR A 180 8.43 8.66 6.57
N ASP A 181 8.84 9.83 7.08
CA ASP A 181 9.26 9.94 8.47
C ASP A 181 8.07 10.00 9.41
N ASN A 182 7.77 8.83 9.98
CA ASN A 182 6.68 8.64 10.91
C ASN A 182 7.13 8.65 12.38
N SER A 183 8.28 9.26 12.69
CA SER A 183 8.71 9.44 14.09
C SER A 183 7.67 10.18 14.95
N ILE A 184 6.77 10.93 14.33
CA ILE A 184 5.73 11.75 14.98
C ILE A 184 4.55 10.91 15.49
N ALA A 185 4.17 9.81 14.82
CA ALA A 185 2.89 9.15 15.10
C ALA A 185 3.00 7.92 16.03
N GLN A 186 4.21 7.37 16.27
CA GLN A 186 4.43 6.11 17.05
C GLN A 186 3.43 4.98 16.71
N LEU A 187 2.97 4.93 15.46
CA LEU A 187 2.01 3.94 14.97
C LEU A 187 2.76 2.67 14.57
N ASP A 188 3.28 1.95 15.56
CA ASP A 188 4.05 0.73 15.34
C ASP A 188 3.15 -0.51 15.17
N SER A 189 1.85 -0.41 15.44
CA SER A 189 0.89 -1.52 15.34
C SER A 189 -0.55 -1.00 15.42
N GLY A 190 -1.49 -1.80 14.93
CA GLY A 190 -2.93 -1.49 15.00
C GLY A 190 -3.77 -2.44 14.17
N TYR A 191 -5.08 -2.20 14.15
CA TYR A 191 -6.07 -2.97 13.40
C TYR A 191 -5.96 -2.72 11.89
N ILE A 192 -6.48 -3.67 11.13
CA ILE A 192 -6.78 -3.50 9.71
C ILE A 192 -8.28 -3.22 9.60
N GLY A 193 -8.62 -2.09 9.00
CA GLY A 193 -10.00 -1.68 8.76
C GLY A 193 -10.28 -1.47 7.29
N LEU A 194 -11.54 -1.66 6.91
CA LEU A 194 -12.04 -1.30 5.58
C LEU A 194 -12.75 0.05 5.62
N GLY A 195 -12.64 0.76 4.51
CA GLY A 195 -13.21 2.09 4.33
C GLY A 195 -14.67 2.06 3.89
N ARG A 196 -15.15 3.16 3.31
CA ARG A 196 -16.59 3.41 3.11
C ARG A 196 -17.27 2.44 2.14
N GLU A 197 -18.60 2.54 2.11
CA GLU A 197 -19.66 2.25 1.10
C GLU A 197 -19.29 1.63 -0.28
N ILE A 198 -18.33 0.72 -0.34
CA ILE A 198 -18.11 -0.15 -1.50
C ILE A 198 -18.20 -1.61 -1.06
N LYS A 199 -18.33 -2.49 -2.05
CA LYS A 199 -18.39 -3.92 -1.82
C LYS A 199 -16.97 -4.46 -1.79
N TYR A 200 -16.69 -5.37 -0.87
CA TYR A 200 -15.38 -6.00 -0.70
C TYR A 200 -15.51 -7.52 -0.81
N ASP A 201 -14.50 -8.14 -1.40
CA ASP A 201 -14.38 -9.59 -1.55
C ASP A 201 -12.88 -10.01 -1.53
N ASN A 202 -12.60 -11.30 -1.39
CA ASN A 202 -11.27 -11.90 -1.44
C ASN A 202 -10.23 -11.19 -0.56
N PHE A 203 -10.61 -10.88 0.68
CA PHE A 203 -9.76 -10.19 1.63
C PHE A 203 -8.56 -11.06 2.02
N LYS A 204 -7.36 -10.49 2.01
CA LYS A 204 -6.12 -11.16 2.40
C LYS A 204 -5.23 -10.20 3.17
N GLY A 205 -5.00 -10.49 4.44
CA GLY A 205 -4.09 -9.70 5.26
C GLY A 205 -2.83 -10.47 5.65
N PHE A 206 -1.73 -9.74 5.63
CA PHE A 206 -0.40 -10.25 5.89
C PHE A 206 0.22 -9.45 7.03
N THR A 207 0.74 -10.17 8.02
CA THR A 207 1.59 -9.60 9.06
C THR A 207 2.95 -10.26 9.06
N ASN A 208 3.97 -9.53 9.51
CA ASN A 208 5.38 -9.94 9.44
C ASN A 208 5.90 -10.06 8.00
N VAL A 209 5.45 -9.17 7.10
CA VAL A 209 6.09 -9.02 5.80
C VAL A 209 7.56 -8.66 6.03
N ALA A 210 8.49 -9.46 5.52
CA ALA A 210 9.90 -9.06 5.55
C ALA A 210 10.04 -7.78 4.70
N PRO A 211 10.74 -6.73 5.20
CA PRO A 211 10.97 -5.55 4.39
C PRO A 211 11.64 -5.95 3.08
N VAL A 212 11.11 -5.49 1.94
CA VAL A 212 11.74 -5.73 0.64
C VAL A 212 13.12 -5.07 0.69
N PRO A 213 14.22 -5.80 0.47
CA PRO A 213 15.53 -5.17 0.35
C PRO A 213 15.47 -4.19 -0.82
N VAL A 214 15.63 -2.89 -0.53
CA VAL A 214 15.81 -1.88 -1.57
C VAL A 214 16.97 -2.35 -2.46
N PRO A 215 16.77 -2.52 -3.78
CA PRO A 215 17.88 -2.83 -4.69
C PRO A 215 18.97 -1.78 -4.47
N GLY A 216 20.09 -2.24 -3.94
CA GLY A 216 21.06 -1.37 -3.29
C GLY A 216 21.44 -0.17 -4.13
N ALA A 217 21.49 1.00 -3.50
CA ALA A 217 22.42 2.04 -3.92
C ALA A 217 23.78 1.36 -4.03
N VAL A 218 24.24 1.11 -5.26
CA VAL A 218 25.60 0.66 -5.53
C VAL A 218 26.48 1.79 -5.02
N LEU A 219 27.02 1.60 -3.82
CA LEU A 219 28.12 2.37 -3.30
C LEU A 219 29.28 2.13 -4.28
N LEU A 220 29.41 3.00 -5.29
CA LEU A 220 30.59 3.06 -6.12
C LEU A 220 31.76 3.37 -5.19
N GLY A 221 32.40 2.29 -4.73
CA GLY A 221 33.66 2.36 -4.03
C GLY A 221 34.62 3.16 -4.89
N MET A 222 35.08 4.29 -4.35
CA MET A 222 36.21 5.04 -4.86
C MET A 222 37.41 4.09 -4.91
N LEU A 223 37.61 3.45 -6.06
CA LEU A 223 38.89 2.86 -6.41
C LEU A 223 39.86 4.03 -6.59
N GLY A 224 40.68 4.25 -5.57
CA GLY A 224 41.81 5.16 -5.61
C GLY A 224 42.75 4.77 -6.73
N LEU A 225 42.77 5.57 -7.81
CA LEU A 225 43.89 5.61 -8.74
C LEU A 225 45.07 6.29 -8.05
N SER A 226 45.88 5.52 -7.33
CA SER A 226 47.23 5.95 -6.95
C SER A 226 48.13 5.87 -8.18
N VAL A 227 48.46 7.02 -8.76
CA VAL A 227 49.47 7.13 -9.81
C VAL A 227 50.84 6.94 -9.17
N VAL A 228 51.47 5.79 -9.40
CA VAL A 228 52.89 5.57 -9.07
C VAL A 228 53.74 6.33 -10.08
N GLY A 229 54.34 7.43 -9.66
CA GLY A 229 55.33 8.17 -10.44
C GLY A 229 56.62 7.37 -10.58
N VAL A 230 56.88 6.81 -11.75
CA VAL A 230 58.16 6.20 -12.09
C VAL A 230 59.18 7.30 -12.40
N LYS A 231 60.19 7.41 -11.54
CA LYS A 231 61.34 8.31 -11.70
C LYS A 231 62.31 7.71 -12.73
N LEU A 232 62.20 8.14 -13.99
CA LEU A 232 63.18 7.82 -15.02
C LEU A 232 64.42 8.72 -14.87
N ARG A 233 65.49 8.15 -14.29
CA ARG A 233 66.87 8.65 -14.40
C ARG A 233 67.37 8.33 -15.79
N LYS A 234 67.93 9.30 -16.52
CA LYS A 234 68.86 9.01 -17.62
C LYS A 234 70.15 9.79 -17.43
N HIS A 235 71.21 9.01 -17.23
CA HIS A 235 72.61 9.40 -17.44
C HIS A 235 72.87 9.42 -18.95
N ALA A 236 73.39 10.54 -19.44
CA ALA A 236 74.48 10.70 -20.41
C ALA A 236 74.53 12.17 -20.81
#